data_AF-A0A329S8Q8-F1
#
_entry.id   AF-A0A329S8Q8-F1
#
_cell.length_a   1.000
_cell.length_b   1.000
_cell.length_c   1.000
_cell.angle_alpha   90.00
_cell.angle_beta   90.00
_cell.angle_gamma   90.00
#
_symmetry.space_group_name_H-M   'P 1'
#
loop_
_entity.id
_entity.type
_entity.pdbx_description
1 polymer ?
#
loop_
_entity_poly.entity_id
_entity_poly.type
_entity_poly.pdbx_seq_one_letter_code
_entity_poly.pdbx_strand_id
1 'polypeptide(L)'
;MGPKKKGKKGKKGKKEDEPPPEEPSEYDTMDVPMLKEVIQMLRQQLEKAQVDRNYVQHERDMIESFYEITKQEIQDHENQIMAKDREMEIMEDNHRVEVRVYVQKVKHLDYEHKNNLKRVQTDGTGHMDEEQDLHEHRETVLRSTKQSLKLELKERDLSNEDEIEQMKQAHEKNLMKLREQFEKNNAALESRCQQRLRDLEESLELRRKVDIHEIEERKNLHINDLMKNHEKAFTQIKNYYNDITKDNLRLIDSLKNEIAAMKKKAAANTKLMHDVSQENKRLSEPLAAAIQEVEHLRHELKDEQKDKLSLRNAKARLLYLAQQVHDLKQHQAELTMTYRTMESDRNALYDTFEHTVQTIHKKGECKNLILEQRLSSMDDQHARKGAQLQEILLAANLDPVQARRVTETLGTLLDSKNTKIRTLQYSVAKESKAYNDSLRTFSQKLTQFGIPEEEIRVLGFKPLASNANVNPAGLVAME
;
A
#
# COMPACT_ATOMS: atom_id res chain seq x y z
N MET A 1 32.06 55.23 -92.97
CA MET A 1 33.09 54.96 -93.99
C MET A 1 32.39 54.63 -95.30
N GLY A 2 32.70 55.38 -96.36
CA GLY A 2 31.99 55.35 -97.65
C GLY A 2 32.46 54.21 -98.59
N PRO A 3 32.42 54.38 -99.94
CA PRO A 3 31.87 55.50 -100.71
C PRO A 3 31.15 55.14 -102.05
N LYS A 4 30.46 56.16 -102.58
CA LYS A 4 30.13 56.52 -103.98
C LYS A 4 30.63 55.65 -105.16
N LYS A 5 29.79 55.56 -106.21
CA LYS A 5 30.20 55.89 -107.59
C LYS A 5 29.11 56.61 -108.40
N LYS A 6 29.56 57.62 -109.15
CA LYS A 6 28.84 58.53 -110.07
C LYS A 6 29.02 58.08 -111.53
N GLY A 7 28.08 58.47 -112.39
CA GLY A 7 28.23 58.67 -113.85
C GLY A 7 26.85 58.96 -114.45
N LYS A 8 26.38 60.18 -114.73
CA LYS A 8 26.81 61.36 -115.52
C LYS A 8 26.39 61.31 -117.01
N LYS A 9 25.42 62.19 -117.33
CA LYS A 9 25.21 63.02 -118.54
C LYS A 9 24.72 62.38 -119.87
N GLY A 10 23.68 63.02 -120.43
CA GLY A 10 23.47 63.11 -121.88
C GLY A 10 22.13 63.77 -122.26
N LYS A 11 22.18 65.04 -122.69
CA LYS A 11 21.05 65.86 -123.20
C LYS A 11 21.21 65.98 -124.72
N LYS A 12 20.15 65.79 -125.51
CA LYS A 12 19.90 66.28 -126.89
C LYS A 12 18.53 65.70 -127.29
N GLY A 13 17.57 66.39 -127.86
CA GLY A 13 17.62 67.46 -128.84
C GLY A 13 16.85 66.95 -130.08
N LYS A 14 15.74 67.64 -130.41
CA LYS A 14 14.91 67.52 -131.62
C LYS A 14 15.59 66.88 -132.84
N LYS A 15 14.85 66.01 -133.55
CA LYS A 15 14.87 65.94 -135.02
C LYS A 15 13.56 65.36 -135.53
N GLU A 16 12.86 66.17 -136.32
CA GLU A 16 12.03 65.70 -137.42
C GLU A 16 12.92 64.83 -138.30
N ASP A 17 12.49 63.62 -138.62
CA ASP A 17 13.02 62.86 -139.74
C ASP A 17 11.84 62.31 -140.53
N GLU A 18 11.93 62.59 -141.81
CA GLU A 18 11.02 62.32 -142.92
C GLU A 18 10.69 60.82 -143.06
N PRO A 19 9.53 60.49 -143.63
CA PRO A 19 9.15 59.10 -143.86
C PRO A 19 10.19 58.40 -144.76
N PRO A 20 10.60 57.16 -144.44
CA PRO A 20 11.38 56.35 -145.35
C PRO A 20 10.64 56.22 -146.70
N PRO A 21 11.38 56.16 -147.82
CA PRO A 21 10.79 56.04 -149.15
C PRO A 21 9.92 54.79 -149.22
N GLU A 22 8.72 54.91 -149.82
CA GLU A 22 7.90 53.78 -150.23
C GLU A 22 8.75 52.91 -151.18
N GLU A 23 9.41 51.90 -150.63
CA GLU A 23 9.88 50.76 -151.40
C GLU A 23 8.66 50.21 -152.13
N PRO A 24 8.76 49.94 -153.45
CA PRO A 24 7.66 49.35 -154.19
C PRO A 24 7.25 48.10 -153.44
N SER A 25 6.06 48.16 -152.86
CA SER A 25 5.54 47.12 -152.02
C SER A 25 5.34 45.91 -152.93
N GLU A 26 5.57 44.69 -152.42
CA GLU A 26 5.32 43.44 -153.18
C GLU A 26 3.87 43.38 -153.73
N TYR A 27 3.02 44.25 -153.22
CA TYR A 27 1.63 44.53 -153.55
C TYR A 27 1.42 45.46 -154.75
N ASP A 28 2.38 46.30 -155.15
CA ASP A 28 2.21 47.35 -156.18
C ASP A 28 2.17 46.79 -157.63
N THR A 29 2.47 45.50 -157.82
CA THR A 29 2.41 44.81 -159.12
C THR A 29 1.35 43.70 -159.19
N MET A 30 0.58 43.51 -158.11
CA MET A 30 -0.47 42.48 -158.02
C MET A 30 -1.83 43.01 -158.51
N ASP A 31 -2.63 42.15 -159.14
CA ASP A 31 -3.98 42.52 -159.55
C ASP A 31 -4.94 42.64 -158.33
N VAL A 32 -6.07 43.34 -158.51
CA VAL A 32 -7.03 43.65 -157.43
C VAL A 32 -7.51 42.39 -156.66
N PRO A 33 -7.81 41.25 -157.30
CA PRO A 33 -8.11 40.01 -156.58
C PRO A 33 -6.96 39.49 -155.69
N MET A 34 -5.71 39.48 -156.17
CA MET A 34 -4.58 38.99 -155.36
C MET A 34 -4.32 39.85 -154.13
N LEU A 35 -4.44 41.18 -154.25
CA LEU A 35 -4.31 42.09 -153.11
C LEU A 35 -5.36 41.85 -152.02
N LYS A 36 -6.57 41.44 -152.39
CA LYS A 36 -7.63 41.11 -151.42
C LYS A 36 -7.28 39.85 -150.62
N GLU A 37 -6.68 38.84 -151.24
CA GLU A 37 -6.22 37.64 -150.54
C GLU A 37 -5.05 37.95 -149.59
N VAL A 38 -4.09 38.77 -150.00
CA VAL A 38 -2.97 39.13 -149.11
C VAL A 38 -3.45 40.00 -147.94
N ILE A 39 -4.39 40.92 -148.15
CA ILE A 39 -5.04 41.65 -147.05
C ILE A 39 -5.72 40.68 -146.09
N GLN A 40 -6.35 39.62 -146.58
CA GLN A 40 -6.98 38.60 -145.75
C GLN A 40 -5.95 37.78 -144.97
N MET A 41 -4.84 37.39 -145.60
CA MET A 41 -3.73 36.67 -144.95
C MET A 41 -3.04 37.52 -143.88
N LEU A 42 -2.73 38.79 -144.17
CA LEU A 42 -2.14 39.72 -143.21
C LEU A 42 -3.09 40.02 -142.05
N ARG A 43 -4.40 40.10 -142.30
CA ARG A 43 -5.41 40.21 -141.22
C ARG A 43 -5.43 38.97 -140.33
N GLN A 44 -5.36 37.77 -140.91
CA GLN A 44 -5.26 36.53 -140.13
C GLN A 44 -3.94 36.45 -139.34
N GLN A 45 -2.82 36.88 -139.91
CA GLN A 45 -1.54 36.94 -139.21
C GLN A 45 -1.55 37.97 -138.09
N LEU A 46 -2.16 39.14 -138.30
CA LEU A 46 -2.35 40.15 -137.28
C LEU A 46 -3.21 39.61 -136.14
N GLU A 47 -4.32 38.94 -136.45
CA GLU A 47 -5.24 38.35 -135.47
C GLU A 47 -4.55 37.24 -134.67
N LYS A 48 -3.81 36.34 -135.34
CA LYS A 48 -3.00 35.32 -134.66
C LYS A 48 -1.94 35.94 -133.74
N ALA A 49 -1.20 36.93 -134.22
CA ALA A 49 -0.20 37.63 -133.41
C ALA A 49 -0.81 38.38 -132.21
N GLN A 50 -2.03 38.91 -132.36
CA GLN A 50 -2.80 39.51 -131.25
C GLN A 50 -3.21 38.46 -130.22
N VAL A 51 -3.70 37.30 -130.65
CA VAL A 51 -4.05 36.19 -129.74
C VAL A 51 -2.81 35.67 -129.01
N ASP A 52 -1.70 35.43 -129.73
CA ASP A 52 -0.45 34.96 -129.13
C ASP A 52 0.12 35.98 -128.13
N ARG A 53 0.06 37.28 -128.45
CA ARG A 53 0.44 38.35 -127.51
C ARG A 53 -0.45 38.33 -126.26
N ASN A 54 -1.77 38.20 -126.43
CA ASN A 54 -2.71 38.17 -125.31
C ASN A 54 -2.46 36.94 -124.43
N TYR A 55 -2.19 35.78 -125.03
CA TYR A 55 -1.84 34.55 -124.31
C TYR A 55 -0.57 34.73 -123.46
N VAL A 56 0.50 35.25 -124.07
CA VAL A 56 1.77 35.50 -123.36
C VAL A 56 1.62 36.57 -122.27
N GLN A 57 0.77 37.59 -122.48
CA GLN A 57 0.44 38.56 -121.44
C GLN A 57 -0.30 37.91 -120.27
N HIS A 58 -1.27 37.04 -120.55
CA HIS A 58 -2.03 36.34 -119.51
C HIS A 58 -1.14 35.39 -118.69
N GLU A 59 -0.26 34.64 -119.34
CA GLU A 59 0.73 33.77 -118.69
C GLU A 59 1.72 34.57 -117.84
N ARG A 60 2.23 35.70 -118.36
CA ARG A 60 3.11 36.59 -117.60
C ARG A 60 2.42 37.13 -116.36
N ASP A 61 1.19 37.64 -116.49
CA ASP A 61 0.46 38.23 -115.37
C ASP A 61 0.05 37.15 -114.34
N MET A 62 -0.23 35.92 -114.79
CA MET A 62 -0.46 34.77 -113.91
C MET A 62 0.81 34.36 -113.15
N ILE A 63 1.96 34.30 -113.83
CA ILE A 63 3.25 34.00 -113.20
C ILE A 63 3.64 35.11 -112.21
N GLU A 64 3.42 36.38 -112.56
CA GLU A 64 3.67 37.51 -111.65
C GLU A 64 2.77 37.42 -110.41
N SER A 65 1.49 37.11 -110.58
CA SER A 65 0.57 36.86 -109.46
C SER A 65 1.04 35.73 -108.55
N PHE A 66 1.43 34.58 -109.10
CA PHE A 66 1.97 33.49 -108.28
C PHE A 66 3.24 33.92 -107.58
N TYR A 67 4.15 34.60 -108.25
CA TYR A 67 5.38 35.09 -107.66
C TYR A 67 5.12 36.07 -106.49
N GLU A 68 4.20 37.01 -106.65
CA GLU A 68 3.79 37.93 -105.58
C GLU A 68 3.18 37.20 -104.38
N ILE A 69 2.28 36.23 -104.63
CA ILE A 69 1.67 35.40 -103.58
C ILE A 69 2.75 34.61 -102.84
N THR A 70 3.61 33.88 -103.56
CA THR A 70 4.64 33.06 -102.93
C THR A 70 5.64 33.91 -102.14
N LYS A 71 5.96 35.11 -102.65
CA LYS A 71 6.80 36.07 -101.93
C LYS A 71 6.14 36.55 -100.64
N GLN A 72 4.84 36.83 -100.67
CA GLN A 72 4.08 37.20 -99.47
C GLN A 72 4.02 36.03 -98.47
N GLU A 73 3.76 34.81 -98.93
CA GLU A 73 3.74 33.60 -98.08
C GLU A 73 5.11 33.34 -97.43
N ILE A 74 6.21 33.52 -98.16
CA ILE A 74 7.56 33.44 -97.60
C ILE A 74 7.73 34.47 -96.49
N GLN A 75 7.32 35.72 -96.72
CA GLN A 75 7.41 36.79 -95.73
C GLN A 75 6.54 36.50 -94.49
N ASP A 76 5.34 35.94 -94.67
CA ASP A 76 4.46 35.55 -93.58
C ASP A 76 5.04 34.40 -92.76
N HIS A 77 5.65 33.40 -93.41
CA HIS A 77 6.35 32.31 -92.73
C HIS A 77 7.61 32.79 -91.99
N GLU A 78 8.40 33.69 -92.59
CA GLU A 78 9.53 34.33 -91.91
C GLU A 78 9.07 35.06 -90.63
N ASN A 79 7.97 35.81 -90.72
CA ASN A 79 7.38 36.48 -89.56
C ASN A 79 6.89 35.50 -88.49
N GLN A 80 6.29 34.37 -88.88
CA GLN A 80 5.86 33.32 -87.95
C GLN A 80 7.03 32.64 -87.25
N ILE A 81 8.13 32.37 -87.97
CA ILE A 81 9.36 31.82 -87.40
C ILE A 81 9.93 32.80 -86.37
N MET A 82 10.05 34.09 -86.73
CA MET A 82 10.52 35.12 -85.79
C MET A 82 9.62 35.23 -84.54
N ALA A 83 8.30 35.10 -84.70
CA ALA A 83 7.38 35.10 -83.57
C ALA A 83 7.59 33.89 -82.65
N LYS A 84 7.85 32.71 -83.24
CA LYS A 84 8.14 31.49 -82.48
C LYS A 84 9.49 31.53 -81.78
N ASP A 85 10.52 32.07 -82.42
CA ASP A 85 11.83 32.28 -81.79
C ASP A 85 11.72 33.21 -80.57
N ARG A 86 10.93 34.27 -80.69
CA ARG A 86 10.66 35.17 -79.56
C ARG A 86 9.88 34.50 -78.45
N GLU A 87 8.90 33.65 -78.78
CA GLU A 87 8.14 32.87 -77.79
C GLU A 87 9.05 31.90 -77.02
N MET A 88 9.98 31.22 -77.73
CA MET A 88 10.98 30.34 -77.12
C MET A 88 11.91 31.11 -76.19
N GLU A 89 12.41 32.28 -76.60
CA GLU A 89 13.28 33.13 -75.77
C GLU A 89 12.58 33.55 -74.47
N ILE A 90 11.31 33.97 -74.54
CA ILE A 90 10.51 34.33 -73.35
C ILE A 90 10.31 33.12 -72.43
N MET A 91 10.05 31.93 -72.99
CA MET A 91 9.91 30.70 -72.20
C MET A 91 11.21 30.31 -71.50
N GLU A 92 12.36 30.42 -72.18
CA GLU A 92 13.66 30.16 -71.57
C GLU A 92 13.97 31.13 -70.43
N ASP A 93 13.67 32.42 -70.62
CA ASP A 93 13.87 33.42 -69.58
C ASP A 93 12.95 33.20 -68.37
N ASN A 94 11.68 32.87 -68.61
CA ASN A 94 10.75 32.50 -67.55
C ASN A 94 11.25 31.26 -66.79
N HIS A 95 11.69 30.22 -67.51
CA HIS A 95 12.23 29.01 -66.88
C HIS A 95 13.49 29.31 -66.05
N ARG A 96 14.40 30.18 -66.53
CA ARG A 96 15.58 30.62 -65.77
C ARG A 96 15.20 31.38 -64.49
N VAL A 97 14.11 32.13 -64.50
CA VAL A 97 13.59 32.81 -63.29
C VAL A 97 12.99 31.79 -62.34
N GLU A 98 12.14 30.87 -62.82
CA GLU A 98 11.54 29.81 -62.00
C GLU A 98 12.59 28.95 -61.30
N VAL A 99 13.62 28.50 -62.03
CA VAL A 99 14.73 27.71 -61.46
C VAL A 99 15.40 28.48 -60.32
N ARG A 100 15.64 29.80 -60.48
CA ARG A 100 16.22 30.63 -59.41
C ARG A 100 15.30 30.73 -58.19
N VAL A 101 14.00 30.92 -58.40
CA VAL A 101 13.01 30.95 -57.31
C VAL A 101 12.96 29.61 -56.58
N TYR A 102 12.95 28.48 -57.30
CA TYR A 102 12.96 27.15 -56.70
C TYR A 102 14.23 26.91 -55.89
N VAL A 103 15.40 27.25 -56.42
CA VAL A 103 16.68 27.16 -55.68
C VAL A 103 16.63 27.99 -54.39
N GLN A 104 16.08 29.20 -54.45
CA GLN A 104 15.95 30.04 -53.26
C GLN A 104 14.94 29.48 -52.25
N LYS A 105 13.84 28.87 -52.72
CA LYS A 105 12.86 28.20 -51.87
C LYS A 105 13.44 26.98 -51.16
N VAL A 106 14.25 26.17 -51.85
CA VAL A 106 14.98 25.05 -51.25
C VAL A 106 15.96 25.55 -50.19
N LYS A 107 16.74 26.60 -50.48
CA LYS A 107 17.67 27.20 -49.49
C LYS A 107 16.94 27.71 -48.24
N HIS A 108 15.78 28.33 -48.42
CA HIS A 108 14.96 28.79 -47.30
C HIS A 108 14.43 27.63 -46.46
N LEU A 109 13.89 26.59 -47.11
CA LEU A 109 13.42 25.38 -46.43
C LEU A 109 14.54 24.68 -45.65
N ASP A 110 15.74 24.55 -46.24
CA ASP A 110 16.91 23.98 -45.54
C ASP A 110 17.32 24.80 -44.32
N TYR A 111 17.27 26.13 -44.43
CA TYR A 111 17.58 27.03 -43.32
C TYR A 111 16.55 26.90 -42.19
N GLU A 112 15.25 26.90 -42.53
CA GLU A 112 14.18 26.69 -41.56
C GLU A 112 14.28 25.32 -40.90
N HIS A 113 14.54 24.26 -41.68
CA HIS A 113 14.71 22.92 -41.15
C HIS A 113 15.89 22.83 -40.17
N LYS A 114 17.04 23.46 -40.50
CA LYS A 114 18.19 23.55 -39.59
C LYS A 114 17.86 24.33 -38.32
N ASN A 115 17.12 25.42 -38.40
CA ASN A 115 16.69 26.17 -37.22
C ASN A 115 15.70 25.39 -36.36
N ASN A 116 14.75 24.68 -36.98
CA ASN A 116 13.81 23.83 -36.25
C ASN A 116 14.52 22.68 -35.55
N LEU A 117 15.48 22.02 -36.21
CA LEU A 117 16.33 21.00 -35.59
C LEU A 117 17.08 21.54 -34.36
N LYS A 118 17.71 22.72 -34.49
CA LYS A 118 18.39 23.37 -33.36
C LYS A 118 17.42 23.69 -32.23
N ARG A 119 16.23 24.21 -32.54
CA ARG A 119 15.21 24.52 -31.53
C ARG A 119 14.77 23.26 -30.78
N VAL A 120 14.44 22.18 -31.51
CA VAL A 120 14.08 20.90 -30.91
C VAL A 120 15.21 20.33 -30.07
N GLN A 121 16.46 20.48 -30.50
CA GLN A 121 17.61 20.03 -29.72
C GLN A 121 17.77 20.85 -28.44
N THR A 122 17.65 22.18 -28.49
CA THR A 122 17.72 23.06 -27.32
C THR A 122 16.57 22.83 -26.35
N ASP A 123 15.34 22.69 -26.85
CA ASP A 123 14.15 22.37 -26.05
C ASP A 123 14.32 20.99 -25.39
N GLY A 124 14.85 20.02 -26.14
CA GLY A 124 15.15 18.67 -25.63
C GLY A 124 16.20 18.68 -24.52
N THR A 125 17.30 19.44 -24.67
CA THR A 125 18.29 19.61 -23.60
C THR A 125 17.72 20.33 -22.38
N GLY A 126 16.90 21.37 -22.59
CA GLY A 126 16.25 22.09 -21.50
C GLY A 126 15.32 21.20 -20.68
N HIS A 127 14.52 20.36 -21.32
CA HIS A 127 13.68 19.40 -20.61
C HIS A 127 14.48 18.34 -19.85
N MET A 128 15.63 17.91 -20.37
CA MET A 128 16.51 16.97 -19.67
C MET A 128 17.13 17.61 -18.42
N ASP A 129 17.57 18.86 -18.53
CA ASP A 129 18.13 19.62 -17.40
C ASP A 129 17.05 19.88 -16.32
N GLU A 130 15.84 20.29 -16.72
CA GLU A 130 14.70 20.48 -15.81
C GLU A 130 14.34 19.19 -15.06
N GLU A 131 14.29 18.04 -15.75
CA GLU A 131 13.98 16.75 -15.13
C GLU A 131 15.11 16.30 -14.19
N GLN A 132 16.37 16.59 -14.54
CA GLN A 132 17.53 16.32 -13.69
C GLN A 132 17.47 17.15 -12.39
N ASP A 133 17.18 18.45 -12.49
CA ASP A 133 17.06 19.35 -11.34
C ASP A 133 15.90 18.92 -10.42
N LEU A 134 14.74 18.55 -11.01
CA LEU A 134 13.60 18.03 -10.26
C LEU A 134 13.94 16.73 -9.54
N HIS A 135 14.67 15.83 -10.20
CA HIS A 135 15.11 14.57 -9.62
C HIS A 135 16.09 14.80 -8.44
N GLU A 136 17.10 15.66 -8.62
CA GLU A 136 18.07 15.99 -7.58
C GLU A 136 17.41 16.68 -6.37
N HIS A 137 16.47 17.59 -6.62
CA HIS A 137 15.67 18.20 -5.57
C HIS A 137 14.85 17.15 -4.80
N ARG A 138 14.16 16.26 -5.51
CA ARG A 138 13.37 15.19 -4.90
C ARG A 138 14.24 14.24 -4.08
N GLU A 139 15.41 13.86 -4.56
CA GLU A 139 16.38 13.06 -3.81
C GLU A 139 16.81 13.75 -2.52
N THR A 140 17.11 15.05 -2.58
CA THR A 140 17.55 15.83 -1.43
C THR A 140 16.46 15.89 -0.35
N VAL A 141 15.22 16.16 -0.74
CA VAL A 141 14.06 16.16 0.16
C VAL A 141 13.84 14.77 0.76
N LEU A 142 13.92 13.71 -0.04
CA LEU A 142 13.77 12.33 0.45
C LEU A 142 14.89 11.94 1.43
N ARG A 143 16.13 12.39 1.21
CA ARG A 143 17.24 12.16 2.14
C ARG A 143 17.03 12.91 3.46
N SER A 144 16.59 14.17 3.40
CA SER A 144 16.29 14.98 4.58
C SER A 144 15.15 14.38 5.41
N THR A 145 14.03 14.04 4.78
CA THR A 145 12.87 13.41 5.45
C THR A 145 13.21 12.04 6.03
N LYS A 146 14.03 11.23 5.34
CA LYS A 146 14.55 9.97 5.89
C LYS A 146 15.40 10.21 7.15
N GLN A 147 16.20 11.27 7.18
CA GLN A 147 17.00 11.61 8.36
C GLN A 147 16.13 12.10 9.51
N SER A 148 15.13 12.95 9.26
CA SER A 148 14.20 13.43 10.29
C SER A 148 13.40 12.28 10.89
N LEU A 149 12.84 11.39 10.06
CA LEU A 149 12.11 10.21 10.53
C LEU A 149 12.98 9.27 11.36
N LYS A 150 14.27 9.12 11.02
CA LYS A 150 15.21 8.34 11.84
C LYS A 150 15.49 8.98 13.21
N LEU A 151 15.48 10.31 13.29
CA LEU A 151 15.65 11.03 14.56
C LEU A 151 14.38 10.90 15.41
N GLU A 152 13.20 11.11 14.84
CA GLU A 152 11.92 10.91 15.53
C GLU A 152 11.76 9.48 16.05
N LEU A 153 12.16 8.48 15.27
CA LEU A 153 12.10 7.07 15.70
C LEU A 153 13.03 6.82 16.89
N LYS A 154 14.26 7.36 16.87
CA LYS A 154 15.18 7.27 18.02
C LYS A 154 14.66 7.99 19.25
N GLU A 155 14.04 9.15 19.09
CA GLU A 155 13.46 9.90 20.20
C GLU A 155 12.29 9.14 20.82
N ARG A 156 11.43 8.52 20.00
CA ARG A 156 10.37 7.63 20.49
C ARG A 156 10.93 6.40 21.20
N ASP A 157 11.97 5.78 20.67
CA ASP A 157 12.60 4.61 21.29
C ASP A 157 13.18 4.96 22.66
N LEU A 158 13.88 6.09 22.78
CA LEU A 158 14.40 6.58 24.07
C LEU A 158 13.27 6.90 25.06
N SER A 159 12.20 7.58 24.60
CA SER A 159 11.04 7.85 25.45
C SER A 159 10.37 6.57 25.96
N ASN A 160 10.25 5.55 25.11
CA ASN A 160 9.69 4.25 25.50
C ASN A 160 10.62 3.52 26.49
N GLU A 161 11.94 3.60 26.29
CA GLU A 161 12.92 3.02 27.21
C GLU A 161 12.82 3.67 28.60
N ASP A 162 12.72 5.00 28.67
CA ASP A 162 12.51 5.75 29.90
C ASP A 162 11.20 5.35 30.61
N GLU A 163 10.09 5.21 29.87
CA GLU A 163 8.81 4.76 30.41
C GLU A 163 8.90 3.34 31.00
N ILE A 164 9.57 2.42 30.28
CA ILE A 164 9.80 1.05 30.75
C ILE A 164 10.67 1.05 32.01
N GLU A 165 11.71 1.88 32.06
CA GLU A 165 12.57 1.99 33.23
C GLU A 165 11.80 2.52 34.45
N GLN A 166 11.00 3.58 34.27
CA GLN A 166 10.13 4.12 35.33
C GLN A 166 9.14 3.07 35.85
N MET A 167 8.51 2.31 34.95
CA MET A 167 7.61 1.21 35.32
C MET A 167 8.33 0.10 36.10
N LYS A 168 9.53 -0.30 35.67
CA LYS A 168 10.35 -1.28 36.40
C LYS A 168 10.73 -0.78 37.79
N GLN A 169 11.18 0.46 37.92
CA GLN A 169 11.51 1.08 39.21
C GLN A 169 10.28 1.17 40.13
N ALA A 170 9.10 1.49 39.58
CA ALA A 170 7.85 1.51 40.34
C ALA A 170 7.45 0.11 40.82
N HIS A 171 7.57 -0.91 39.97
CA HIS A 171 7.32 -2.31 40.35
C HIS A 171 8.29 -2.80 41.43
N GLU A 172 9.57 -2.47 41.33
CA GLU A 172 10.57 -2.85 42.34
C GLU A 172 10.27 -2.20 43.70
N LYS A 173 9.91 -0.91 43.71
CA LYS A 173 9.46 -0.22 44.93
C LYS A 173 8.21 -0.88 45.53
N ASN A 174 7.26 -1.29 44.72
CA ASN A 174 6.04 -1.96 45.18
C ASN A 174 6.35 -3.36 45.75
N LEU A 175 7.22 -4.13 45.09
CA LEU A 175 7.69 -5.42 45.59
C LEU A 175 8.43 -5.28 46.92
N MET A 176 9.27 -4.26 47.07
CA MET A 176 9.97 -3.98 48.33
C MET A 176 8.99 -3.67 49.47
N LYS A 177 8.00 -2.79 49.22
CA LYS A 177 6.95 -2.50 50.20
C LYS A 177 6.15 -3.74 50.59
N LEU A 178 5.82 -4.60 49.62
CA LEU A 178 5.08 -5.82 49.87
C LEU A 178 5.90 -6.81 50.71
N ARG A 179 7.20 -6.96 50.43
CA ARG A 179 8.13 -7.75 51.26
C ARG A 179 8.18 -7.22 52.69
N GLU A 180 8.35 -5.92 52.87
CA GLU A 180 8.37 -5.29 54.20
C GLU A 180 7.06 -5.51 54.97
N GLN A 181 5.91 -5.46 54.29
CA GLN A 181 4.62 -5.79 54.89
C GLN A 181 4.53 -7.27 55.32
N PHE A 182 5.00 -8.19 54.48
CA PHE A 182 5.04 -9.61 54.84
C PHE A 182 5.97 -9.90 56.01
N GLU A 183 7.15 -9.27 56.06
CA GLU A 183 8.09 -9.38 57.18
C GLU A 183 7.47 -8.88 58.48
N LYS A 184 6.81 -7.71 58.46
CA LYS A 184 6.09 -7.17 59.63
C LYS A 184 4.97 -8.12 60.09
N ASN A 185 4.18 -8.65 59.14
CA ASN A 185 3.10 -9.57 59.45
C ASN A 185 3.61 -10.89 60.04
N ASN A 186 4.69 -11.45 59.48
CA ASN A 186 5.32 -12.67 60.00
C ASN A 186 5.90 -12.44 61.40
N ALA A 187 6.62 -11.35 61.62
CA ALA A 187 7.16 -11.01 62.95
C ALA A 187 6.04 -10.83 64.00
N ALA A 188 4.93 -10.19 63.64
CA ALA A 188 3.77 -10.06 64.50
C ALA A 188 3.11 -11.42 64.81
N LEU A 189 3.01 -12.31 63.82
CA LEU A 189 2.47 -13.65 63.98
C LEU A 189 3.37 -14.52 64.88
N GLU A 190 4.67 -14.48 64.66
CA GLU A 190 5.68 -15.16 65.48
C GLU A 190 5.60 -14.69 66.94
N SER A 191 5.57 -13.38 67.17
CA SER A 191 5.44 -12.80 68.51
C SER A 191 4.15 -13.28 69.21
N ARG A 192 3.03 -13.30 68.50
CA ARG A 192 1.75 -13.80 69.02
C ARG A 192 1.78 -15.30 69.34
N CYS A 193 2.46 -16.11 68.53
CA CYS A 193 2.62 -17.54 68.78
C CYS A 193 3.53 -17.80 69.98
N GLN A 194 4.65 -17.07 70.08
CA GLN A 194 5.55 -17.14 71.23
C GLN A 194 4.84 -16.74 72.52
N GLN A 195 4.02 -15.68 72.50
CA GLN A 195 3.24 -15.30 73.67
C GLN A 195 2.28 -16.40 74.11
N ARG A 196 1.52 -16.99 73.16
CA ARG A 196 0.61 -18.11 73.45
C ARG A 196 1.33 -19.33 74.01
N LEU A 197 2.54 -19.62 73.54
CA LEU A 197 3.36 -20.70 74.08
C LEU A 197 3.78 -20.41 75.52
N ARG A 198 4.26 -19.20 75.81
CA ARG A 198 4.61 -18.78 77.19
C ARG A 198 3.41 -18.85 78.13
N ASP A 199 2.27 -18.31 77.72
CA ASP A 199 1.05 -18.34 78.53
C ASP A 199 0.62 -19.80 78.83
N LEU A 200 0.77 -20.69 77.85
CA LEU A 200 0.47 -22.12 78.02
C LEU A 200 1.47 -22.79 78.99
N GLU A 201 2.77 -22.52 78.84
CA GLU A 201 3.81 -23.02 79.75
C GLU A 201 3.54 -22.59 81.18
N GLU A 202 3.26 -21.30 81.42
CA GLU A 202 2.91 -20.78 82.74
C GLU A 202 1.65 -21.45 83.32
N SER A 203 0.62 -21.66 82.49
CA SER A 203 -0.62 -22.34 82.92
C SER A 203 -0.40 -23.80 83.32
N LEU A 204 0.47 -24.52 82.58
CA LEU A 204 0.80 -25.92 82.86
C LEU A 204 1.69 -26.04 84.10
N GLU A 205 2.63 -25.13 84.29
CA GLU A 205 3.42 -25.05 85.52
C GLU A 205 2.56 -24.76 86.74
N LEU A 206 1.61 -23.82 86.62
CA LEU A 206 0.68 -23.52 87.71
C LEU A 206 -0.16 -24.75 88.04
N ARG A 207 -0.71 -25.44 87.03
CA ARG A 207 -1.45 -26.69 87.22
C ARG A 207 -0.61 -27.75 87.93
N ARG A 208 0.64 -27.95 87.48
CA ARG A 208 1.58 -28.89 88.12
C ARG A 208 1.83 -28.52 89.59
N LYS A 209 2.01 -27.23 89.91
CA LYS A 209 2.20 -26.75 91.29
C LYS A 209 0.97 -27.03 92.16
N VAL A 210 -0.23 -26.76 91.64
CA VAL A 210 -1.49 -27.08 92.33
C VAL A 210 -1.63 -28.58 92.56
N ASP A 211 -1.39 -29.42 91.55
CA ASP A 211 -1.45 -30.88 91.67
C ASP A 211 -0.46 -31.41 92.73
N ILE A 212 0.77 -30.86 92.77
CA ILE A 212 1.77 -31.19 93.79
C ILE A 212 1.27 -30.81 95.18
N HIS A 213 0.79 -29.58 95.37
CA HIS A 213 0.26 -29.14 96.66
C HIS A 213 -0.95 -29.97 97.12
N GLU A 214 -1.86 -30.34 96.22
CA GLU A 214 -2.97 -31.24 96.57
C GLU A 214 -2.45 -32.61 97.04
N ILE A 215 -1.43 -33.17 96.38
CA ILE A 215 -0.83 -34.44 96.78
C ILE A 215 -0.13 -34.31 98.14
N GLU A 216 0.59 -33.20 98.36
CA GLU A 216 1.24 -32.90 99.64
C GLU A 216 0.23 -32.77 100.78
N GLU A 217 -0.88 -32.04 100.58
CA GLU A 217 -1.97 -31.92 101.54
C GLU A 217 -2.59 -33.29 101.86
N ARG A 218 -2.90 -34.10 100.84
CA ARG A 218 -3.42 -35.48 101.05
C ARG A 218 -2.42 -36.34 101.84
N LYS A 219 -1.12 -36.25 101.54
CA LYS A 219 -0.07 -36.98 102.27
C LYS A 219 0.09 -36.47 103.70
N ASN A 220 0.04 -35.17 103.93
CA ASN A 220 0.13 -34.56 105.25
C ASN A 220 -1.07 -34.96 106.12
N LEU A 221 -2.27 -34.96 105.55
CA LEU A 221 -3.47 -35.50 106.21
C LEU A 221 -3.27 -36.98 106.57
N HIS A 222 -2.77 -37.80 105.65
CA HIS A 222 -2.49 -39.22 105.93
C HIS A 222 -1.42 -39.41 107.02
N ILE A 223 -0.34 -38.62 107.01
CA ILE A 223 0.69 -38.63 108.06
C ILE A 223 0.07 -38.26 109.41
N ASN A 224 -0.77 -37.23 109.46
CA ASN A 224 -1.46 -36.81 110.69
C ASN A 224 -2.41 -37.90 111.21
N ASP A 225 -3.15 -38.56 110.32
CA ASP A 225 -4.01 -39.69 110.69
C ASP A 225 -3.21 -40.89 111.18
N LEU A 226 -2.09 -41.19 110.52
CA LEU A 226 -1.17 -42.24 110.94
C LEU A 226 -0.54 -41.93 112.29
N MET A 227 -0.13 -40.68 112.53
CA MET A 227 0.36 -40.21 113.83
C MET A 227 -0.70 -40.38 114.92
N LYS A 228 -1.95 -39.95 114.68
CA LYS A 228 -3.05 -40.14 115.63
C LYS A 228 -3.33 -41.62 115.90
N ASN A 229 -3.28 -42.46 114.87
CA ASN A 229 -3.45 -43.90 115.01
C ASN A 229 -2.30 -44.53 115.79
N HIS A 230 -1.06 -44.10 115.54
CA HIS A 230 0.10 -44.52 116.33
C HIS A 230 0.00 -44.05 117.77
N GLU A 231 -0.43 -42.81 118.05
CA GLU A 231 -0.62 -42.30 119.41
C GLU A 231 -1.72 -43.07 120.15
N LYS A 232 -2.83 -43.39 119.48
CA LYS A 232 -3.85 -44.31 120.01
C LYS A 232 -3.28 -45.69 120.27
N ALA A 233 -2.54 -46.27 119.32
CA ALA A 233 -1.91 -47.57 119.48
C ALA A 233 -0.87 -47.57 120.61
N PHE A 234 -0.06 -46.52 120.75
CA PHE A 234 0.88 -46.34 121.86
C PHE A 234 0.16 -46.20 123.19
N THR A 235 -0.98 -45.48 123.23
CA THR A 235 -1.80 -45.38 124.43
C THR A 235 -2.42 -46.73 124.78
N GLN A 236 -2.91 -47.47 123.79
CA GLN A 236 -3.41 -48.84 123.96
C GLN A 236 -2.30 -49.80 124.40
N ILE A 237 -1.09 -49.69 123.84
CA ILE A 237 0.09 -50.47 124.24
C ILE A 237 0.52 -50.09 125.65
N LYS A 238 0.50 -48.81 126.02
CA LYS A 238 0.80 -48.34 127.38
C LYS A 238 -0.24 -48.85 128.37
N ASN A 239 -1.51 -48.85 128.00
CA ASN A 239 -2.59 -49.44 128.79
C ASN A 239 -2.43 -50.97 128.86
N TYR A 240 -2.12 -51.64 127.76
CA TYR A 240 -1.84 -53.07 127.70
C TYR A 240 -0.63 -53.45 128.54
N TYR A 241 0.45 -52.66 128.55
CA TYR A 241 1.59 -52.87 129.42
C TYR A 241 1.30 -52.50 130.87
N ASN A 242 0.45 -51.50 131.17
CA ASN A 242 -0.02 -51.21 132.52
C ASN A 242 -0.92 -52.34 133.06
N ASP A 243 -1.79 -52.87 132.21
CA ASP A 243 -2.66 -54.01 132.51
C ASP A 243 -1.83 -55.29 132.61
N ILE A 244 -0.84 -55.50 131.74
CA ILE A 244 0.20 -56.51 131.91
C ILE A 244 1.04 -56.23 133.14
N THR A 245 1.27 -55.01 133.61
CA THR A 245 2.05 -54.81 134.84
C THR A 245 1.21 -55.25 136.04
N LYS A 246 -0.09 -54.98 136.02
CA LYS A 246 -1.07 -55.50 136.99
C LYS A 246 -1.22 -57.02 136.89
N ASP A 247 -1.28 -57.55 135.68
CA ASP A 247 -1.39 -58.98 135.41
C ASP A 247 -0.04 -59.68 135.59
N ASN A 248 1.11 -59.04 135.43
CA ASN A 248 2.47 -59.51 135.74
C ASN A 248 2.72 -59.49 137.23
N LEU A 249 2.11 -58.59 138.00
CA LEU A 249 2.08 -58.76 139.46
C LEU A 249 1.28 -60.01 139.84
N ARG A 250 0.18 -60.33 139.13
CA ARG A 250 -0.60 -61.58 139.30
C ARG A 250 0.08 -62.82 138.68
N LEU A 251 0.88 -62.63 137.64
CA LEU A 251 1.54 -63.64 136.83
C LEU A 251 2.99 -63.85 137.31
N ILE A 252 3.60 -62.97 138.11
CA ILE A 252 4.80 -63.27 138.90
C ILE A 252 4.46 -64.29 140.00
N ASP A 253 3.22 -64.27 140.52
CA ASP A 253 2.71 -65.31 141.40
C ASP A 253 2.41 -66.63 140.66
N SER A 254 2.01 -66.61 139.38
CA SER A 254 1.73 -67.84 138.61
C SER A 254 2.89 -68.36 137.73
N LEU A 255 3.85 -67.52 137.31
CA LEU A 255 5.05 -67.89 136.54
C LEU A 255 6.17 -68.44 137.41
N LYS A 256 6.11 -68.31 138.74
CA LYS A 256 6.86 -69.22 139.62
C LYS A 256 6.49 -70.69 139.38
N ASN A 257 5.27 -70.97 138.90
CA ASN A 257 4.79 -72.33 138.63
C ASN A 257 4.89 -72.76 137.15
N GLU A 258 5.04 -71.83 136.19
CA GLU A 258 4.98 -72.17 134.74
C GLU A 258 6.31 -72.02 133.97
N ILE A 259 7.37 -71.48 134.60
CA ILE A 259 8.74 -71.47 134.05
C ILE A 259 9.33 -72.89 133.89
N ALA A 260 8.72 -73.91 134.50
CA ALA A 260 9.08 -75.31 134.30
C ALA A 260 8.62 -75.89 132.94
N ALA A 261 7.62 -75.30 132.26
CA ALA A 261 6.91 -75.99 131.16
C ALA A 261 7.28 -75.53 129.74
N MET A 262 7.73 -74.29 129.53
CA MET A 262 7.84 -73.69 128.18
C MET A 262 9.26 -73.64 127.60
N LYS A 263 10.18 -74.49 128.07
CA LYS A 263 11.48 -74.77 127.42
C LYS A 263 11.38 -75.76 126.23
N LYS A 264 10.18 -76.22 125.84
CA LYS A 264 9.99 -77.38 124.95
C LYS A 264 9.37 -77.08 123.55
N LYS A 265 9.22 -75.83 123.11
CA LYS A 265 8.54 -75.49 121.83
C LYS A 265 9.34 -74.59 120.87
N ALA A 266 10.63 -74.90 120.67
CA ALA A 266 11.54 -74.17 119.77
C ALA A 266 11.86 -74.91 118.44
N ALA A 267 10.96 -75.76 117.93
CA ALA A 267 11.25 -76.61 116.76
C ALA A 267 10.13 -76.63 115.68
N ALA A 268 9.41 -75.52 115.48
CA ALA A 268 8.25 -75.47 114.57
C ALA A 268 8.35 -74.46 113.41
N ASN A 269 9.52 -73.90 113.10
CA ASN A 269 9.65 -72.84 112.08
C ASN A 269 10.63 -73.14 110.94
N THR A 270 10.60 -74.38 110.43
CA THR A 270 11.44 -74.80 109.29
C THR A 270 10.64 -75.27 108.06
N LYS A 271 9.29 -75.27 108.12
CA LYS A 271 8.43 -75.68 106.98
C LYS A 271 7.93 -74.53 106.08
N LEU A 272 7.93 -73.28 106.55
CA LEU A 272 7.42 -72.13 105.77
C LEU A 272 8.35 -71.68 104.62
N MET A 273 9.62 -72.11 104.62
CA MET A 273 10.62 -71.70 103.64
C MET A 273 10.55 -72.49 102.31
N HIS A 274 9.93 -73.67 102.28
CA HIS A 274 9.86 -74.50 101.07
C HIS A 274 8.71 -74.07 100.14
N ASP A 275 7.55 -73.74 100.70
CA ASP A 275 6.35 -73.37 99.95
C ASP A 275 6.56 -72.06 99.14
N VAL A 276 7.30 -71.10 99.69
CA VAL A 276 7.65 -69.83 99.03
C VAL A 276 8.58 -70.04 97.83
N SER A 277 9.42 -71.08 97.85
CA SER A 277 10.35 -71.38 96.75
C SER A 277 9.65 -72.07 95.56
N GLN A 278 8.64 -72.90 95.82
CA GLN A 278 7.87 -73.57 94.78
C GLN A 278 6.90 -72.63 94.05
N GLU A 279 6.24 -71.70 94.76
CA GLU A 279 5.38 -70.69 94.10
C GLU A 279 6.16 -69.76 93.17
N ASN A 280 7.38 -69.37 93.55
CA ASN A 280 8.23 -68.50 92.72
C ASN A 280 8.64 -69.17 91.40
N LYS A 281 8.84 -70.50 91.39
CA LYS A 281 9.10 -71.25 90.15
C LYS A 281 7.87 -71.40 89.27
N ARG A 282 6.66 -71.53 89.84
CA ARG A 282 5.40 -71.65 89.08
C ARG A 282 5.02 -70.35 88.35
N LEU A 283 5.40 -69.20 88.88
CA LEU A 283 5.04 -67.88 88.32
C LEU A 283 6.01 -67.36 87.25
N SER A 284 7.18 -67.98 87.09
CA SER A 284 8.22 -67.49 86.17
C SER A 284 7.89 -67.72 84.69
N GLU A 285 7.25 -68.83 84.35
CA GLU A 285 6.88 -69.19 82.98
C GLU A 285 5.73 -68.33 82.41
N PRO A 286 4.60 -68.11 83.14
CA PRO A 286 3.55 -67.21 82.66
C PRO A 286 4.01 -65.74 82.58
N LEU A 287 4.96 -65.31 83.42
CA LEU A 287 5.55 -63.97 83.33
C LEU A 287 6.38 -63.81 82.05
N ALA A 288 7.16 -64.82 81.67
CA ALA A 288 7.94 -64.79 80.42
C ALA A 288 7.05 -64.77 79.17
N ALA A 289 5.96 -65.56 79.16
CA ALA A 289 4.98 -65.55 78.08
C ALA A 289 4.29 -64.18 77.94
N ALA A 290 3.88 -63.57 79.06
CA ALA A 290 3.27 -62.24 79.05
C ALA A 290 4.24 -61.14 78.55
N ILE A 291 5.54 -61.25 78.84
CA ILE A 291 6.54 -60.31 78.34
C ILE A 291 6.69 -60.43 76.81
N GLN A 292 6.74 -61.65 76.27
CA GLN A 292 6.80 -61.88 74.82
C GLN A 292 5.56 -61.36 74.10
N GLU A 293 4.37 -61.55 74.68
CA GLU A 293 3.11 -61.04 74.15
C GLU A 293 3.09 -59.50 74.15
N VAL A 294 3.59 -58.86 75.22
CA VAL A 294 3.75 -57.40 75.28
C VAL A 294 4.73 -56.89 74.22
N GLU A 295 5.83 -57.59 73.94
CA GLU A 295 6.77 -57.22 72.88
C GLU A 295 6.18 -57.37 71.48
N HIS A 296 5.39 -58.42 71.24
CA HIS A 296 4.66 -58.61 69.98
C HIS A 296 3.63 -57.50 69.75
N LEU A 297 2.77 -57.23 70.74
CA LEU A 297 1.77 -56.17 70.68
C LEU A 297 2.41 -54.78 70.49
N ARG A 298 3.60 -54.55 71.07
CA ARG A 298 4.36 -53.31 70.83
C ARG A 298 4.87 -53.18 69.38
N HIS A 299 5.26 -54.28 68.75
CA HIS A 299 5.63 -54.28 67.33
C HIS A 299 4.42 -54.01 66.42
N GLU A 300 3.31 -54.71 66.64
CA GLU A 300 2.07 -54.47 65.89
C GLU A 300 1.57 -53.03 66.03
N LEU A 301 1.65 -52.45 67.23
CA LEU A 301 1.27 -51.06 67.47
C LEU A 301 2.19 -50.07 66.72
N LYS A 302 3.47 -50.40 66.56
CA LYS A 302 4.41 -49.58 65.77
C LYS A 302 4.11 -49.66 64.27
N ASP A 303 3.76 -50.84 63.76
CA ASP A 303 3.36 -51.01 62.37
C ASP A 303 2.02 -50.30 62.09
N GLU A 304 1.04 -50.39 62.99
CA GLU A 304 -0.23 -49.65 62.88
C GLU A 304 0.00 -48.12 62.87
N GLN A 305 0.94 -47.61 63.67
CA GLN A 305 1.32 -46.19 63.63
C GLN A 305 1.95 -45.77 62.30
N LYS A 306 2.80 -46.62 61.72
CA LYS A 306 3.39 -46.40 60.39
C LYS A 306 2.33 -46.38 59.30
N ASP A 307 1.36 -47.29 59.38
CA ASP A 307 0.24 -47.38 58.43
C ASP A 307 -0.71 -46.19 58.55
N LYS A 308 -1.00 -45.71 59.77
CA LYS A 308 -1.75 -44.46 59.98
C LYS A 308 -1.05 -43.26 59.33
N LEU A 309 0.27 -43.17 59.46
CA LEU A 309 1.05 -42.08 58.85
C LEU A 309 1.05 -42.19 57.31
N SER A 310 1.24 -43.38 56.77
CA SER A 310 1.23 -43.61 55.32
C SER A 310 -0.14 -43.30 54.71
N LEU A 311 -1.23 -43.71 55.38
CA LEU A 311 -2.60 -43.40 55.00
C LEU A 311 -2.88 -41.90 55.02
N ARG A 312 -2.42 -41.18 56.06
CA ARG A 312 -2.53 -39.72 56.13
C ARG A 312 -1.83 -39.05 54.94
N ASN A 313 -0.62 -39.49 54.62
CA ASN A 313 0.15 -38.96 53.49
C ASN A 313 -0.49 -39.31 52.13
N ALA A 314 -1.06 -40.50 51.98
CA ALA A 314 -1.81 -40.90 50.78
C ALA A 314 -3.08 -40.07 50.60
N LYS A 315 -3.83 -39.82 51.68
CA LYS A 315 -5.02 -38.94 51.66
C LYS A 315 -4.67 -37.51 51.29
N ALA A 316 -3.58 -36.96 51.84
CA ALA A 316 -3.10 -35.62 51.48
C ALA A 316 -2.74 -35.53 49.99
N ARG A 317 -2.03 -36.54 49.46
CA ARG A 317 -1.71 -36.62 48.02
C ARG A 317 -2.96 -36.75 47.14
N LEU A 318 -3.93 -37.56 47.57
CA LEU A 318 -5.19 -37.72 46.84
C LEU A 318 -5.97 -36.40 46.76
N LEU A 319 -6.07 -35.65 47.87
CA LEU A 319 -6.74 -34.34 47.87
C LEU A 319 -6.03 -33.35 46.94
N TYR A 320 -4.70 -33.29 46.99
CA TYR A 320 -3.91 -32.44 46.11
C TYR A 320 -4.10 -32.79 44.63
N LEU A 321 -4.02 -34.08 44.27
CA LEU A 321 -4.24 -34.55 42.90
C LEU A 321 -5.69 -34.31 42.45
N ALA A 322 -6.68 -34.49 43.32
CA ALA A 322 -8.07 -34.20 43.02
C ALA A 322 -8.28 -32.70 42.71
N GLN A 323 -7.63 -31.82 43.46
CA GLN A 323 -7.64 -30.39 43.20
C GLN A 323 -6.95 -30.04 41.88
N GLN A 324 -5.77 -30.59 41.60
CA GLN A 324 -5.12 -30.40 40.29
C GLN A 324 -5.98 -30.88 39.12
N VAL A 325 -6.64 -32.02 39.24
CA VAL A 325 -7.55 -32.52 38.20
C VAL A 325 -8.75 -31.59 38.02
N HIS A 326 -9.27 -31.02 39.11
CA HIS A 326 -10.35 -30.03 39.05
C HIS A 326 -9.90 -28.77 38.30
N ASP A 327 -8.76 -28.19 38.70
CA ASP A 327 -8.21 -26.97 38.09
C ASP A 327 -7.89 -27.19 36.60
N LEU A 328 -7.28 -28.33 36.24
CA LEU A 328 -7.01 -28.68 34.85
C LEU A 328 -8.28 -28.83 34.02
N LYS A 329 -9.37 -29.39 34.60
CA LYS A 329 -10.65 -29.49 33.90
C LYS A 329 -11.29 -28.12 33.68
N GLN A 330 -11.17 -27.20 34.63
CA GLN A 330 -11.66 -25.83 34.47
C GLN A 330 -10.89 -25.12 33.34
N HIS A 331 -9.56 -25.17 33.37
CA HIS A 331 -8.74 -24.57 32.31
C HIS A 331 -8.98 -25.21 30.94
N GLN A 332 -9.18 -26.53 30.87
CA GLN A 332 -9.54 -27.19 29.62
C GLN A 332 -10.89 -26.67 29.09
N ALA A 333 -11.88 -26.49 29.96
CA ALA A 333 -13.19 -25.97 29.57
C ALA A 333 -13.09 -24.51 29.06
N GLU A 334 -12.35 -23.66 29.77
CA GLU A 334 -12.07 -22.28 29.37
C GLU A 334 -11.37 -22.23 28.00
N LEU A 335 -10.30 -23.01 27.82
CA LEU A 335 -9.54 -23.06 26.57
C LEU A 335 -10.37 -23.61 25.40
N THR A 336 -11.26 -24.56 25.68
CA THR A 336 -12.19 -25.09 24.67
C THR A 336 -13.18 -24.01 24.22
N MET A 337 -13.67 -23.18 25.15
CA MET A 337 -14.58 -22.08 24.82
C MET A 337 -13.86 -20.99 24.01
N THR A 338 -12.65 -20.58 24.42
CA THR A 338 -11.88 -19.57 23.67
C THR A 338 -11.52 -20.06 22.28
N TYR A 339 -11.16 -21.35 22.12
CA TYR A 339 -10.92 -21.95 20.81
C TYR A 339 -12.16 -21.90 19.91
N ARG A 340 -13.34 -22.25 20.43
CA ARG A 340 -14.60 -22.21 19.67
C ARG A 340 -14.95 -20.80 19.21
N THR A 341 -14.77 -19.80 20.07
CA THR A 341 -14.98 -18.40 19.69
C THR A 341 -14.01 -17.97 18.60
N MET A 342 -12.72 -18.28 18.75
CA MET A 342 -11.71 -17.98 17.74
C MET A 342 -12.00 -18.65 16.39
N GLU A 343 -12.44 -19.91 16.41
CA GLU A 343 -12.83 -20.63 15.20
C GLU A 343 -14.06 -19.98 14.52
N SER A 344 -15.05 -19.57 15.31
CA SER A 344 -16.22 -18.84 14.83
C SER A 344 -15.83 -17.50 14.20
N ASP A 345 -14.97 -16.72 14.87
CA ASP A 345 -14.50 -15.43 14.37
C ASP A 345 -13.70 -15.58 13.08
N ARG A 346 -12.84 -16.61 13.00
CA ARG A 346 -12.09 -16.94 11.78
C ARG A 346 -13.04 -17.26 10.62
N ASN A 347 -14.04 -18.10 10.86
CA ASN A 347 -14.99 -18.50 9.82
C ASN A 347 -15.83 -17.29 9.35
N ALA A 348 -16.31 -16.46 10.29
CA ALA A 348 -17.02 -15.24 9.96
C ALA A 348 -16.16 -14.26 9.14
N LEU A 349 -14.88 -14.10 9.49
CA LEU A 349 -13.95 -13.28 8.72
C LEU A 349 -13.73 -13.82 7.30
N TYR A 350 -13.63 -15.14 7.16
CA TYR A 350 -13.47 -15.78 5.86
C TYR A 350 -14.71 -15.58 4.97
N ASP A 351 -15.91 -15.79 5.53
CA ASP A 351 -17.17 -15.63 4.81
C ASP A 351 -17.40 -14.17 4.39
N THR A 352 -17.13 -13.23 5.28
CA THR A 352 -17.25 -11.79 4.98
C THR A 352 -16.25 -11.32 3.94
N PHE A 353 -15.01 -11.82 3.99
CA PHE A 353 -14.00 -11.54 2.97
C PHE A 353 -14.47 -12.04 1.60
N GLU A 354 -14.87 -13.30 1.50
CA GLU A 354 -15.33 -13.92 0.26
C GLU A 354 -16.55 -13.18 -0.31
N HIS A 355 -17.54 -12.88 0.54
CA HIS A 355 -18.70 -12.09 0.14
C HIS A 355 -18.32 -10.69 -0.37
N THR A 356 -17.38 -10.02 0.31
CA THR A 356 -16.94 -8.66 -0.08
C THR A 356 -16.21 -8.69 -1.42
N VAL A 357 -15.31 -9.65 -1.63
CA VAL A 357 -14.59 -9.83 -2.90
C VAL A 357 -15.57 -10.07 -4.04
N GLN A 358 -16.53 -11.00 -3.88
CA GLN A 358 -17.54 -11.28 -4.89
C GLN A 358 -18.42 -10.05 -5.18
N THR A 359 -18.77 -9.26 -4.16
CA THR A 359 -19.57 -8.05 -4.33
C THR A 359 -18.82 -6.98 -5.12
N ILE A 360 -17.53 -6.75 -4.79
CA ILE A 360 -16.68 -5.79 -5.51
C ILE A 360 -16.49 -6.24 -6.96
N HIS A 361 -16.23 -7.53 -7.18
CA HIS A 361 -16.07 -8.11 -8.51
C HIS A 361 -17.33 -7.88 -9.36
N LYS A 362 -18.51 -8.29 -8.87
CA LYS A 362 -19.79 -8.09 -9.55
C LYS A 362 -20.04 -6.62 -9.86
N LYS A 363 -19.76 -5.71 -8.92
CA LYS A 363 -19.93 -4.27 -9.13
C LYS A 363 -18.97 -3.73 -10.21
N GLY A 364 -17.73 -4.22 -10.22
CA GLY A 364 -16.73 -3.92 -11.25
C GLY A 364 -17.16 -4.41 -12.63
N GLU A 365 -17.59 -5.66 -12.73
CA GLU A 365 -18.10 -6.27 -13.96
C GLU A 365 -19.32 -5.54 -14.50
N CYS A 366 -20.32 -5.23 -13.65
CA CYS A 366 -21.47 -4.45 -14.08
C CYS A 366 -21.06 -3.07 -14.62
N LYS A 367 -20.12 -2.39 -13.97
CA LYS A 367 -19.62 -1.09 -14.45
C LYS A 367 -18.90 -1.23 -15.79
N ASN A 368 -18.06 -2.25 -15.96
CA ASN A 368 -17.36 -2.53 -17.20
C ASN A 368 -18.33 -2.84 -18.34
N LEU A 369 -19.32 -3.70 -18.08
CA LEU A 369 -20.35 -4.05 -19.06
C LEU A 369 -21.13 -2.83 -19.55
N ILE A 370 -21.50 -1.91 -18.64
CA ILE A 370 -22.18 -0.66 -19.00
C ILE A 370 -21.27 0.24 -19.85
N LEU A 371 -19.97 0.32 -19.51
CA LEU A 371 -19.00 1.12 -20.27
C LEU A 371 -18.74 0.53 -21.65
N GLU A 372 -18.64 -0.79 -21.77
CA GLU A 372 -18.50 -1.51 -23.05
C GLU A 372 -19.71 -1.30 -23.95
N GLN A 373 -20.93 -1.43 -23.41
CA GLN A 373 -22.16 -1.14 -24.18
C GLN A 373 -22.21 0.32 -24.64
N ARG A 374 -21.82 1.27 -23.79
CA ARG A 374 -21.77 2.68 -24.16
C ARG A 374 -20.72 2.94 -25.24
N LEU A 375 -19.55 2.32 -25.14
CA LEU A 375 -18.46 2.45 -26.11
C LEU A 375 -18.87 1.85 -27.46
N SER A 376 -19.42 0.64 -27.46
CA SER A 376 -19.98 0.01 -28.68
C SER A 376 -21.06 0.87 -29.33
N SER A 377 -21.98 1.46 -28.54
CA SER A 377 -22.97 2.38 -29.09
C SER A 377 -22.36 3.66 -29.66
N MET A 378 -21.28 4.20 -29.08
CA MET A 378 -20.59 5.38 -29.62
C MET A 378 -19.82 5.04 -30.89
N ASP A 379 -19.19 3.87 -30.96
CA ASP A 379 -18.49 3.38 -32.15
C ASP A 379 -19.47 3.16 -33.32
N ASP A 380 -20.63 2.55 -33.06
CA ASP A 380 -21.69 2.39 -34.06
C ASP A 380 -22.17 3.74 -34.59
N GLN A 381 -22.37 4.72 -33.70
CA GLN A 381 -22.75 6.08 -34.09
C GLN A 381 -21.66 6.75 -34.91
N HIS A 382 -20.39 6.59 -34.53
CA HIS A 382 -19.25 7.12 -35.26
C HIS A 382 -19.14 6.52 -36.66
N ALA A 383 -19.27 5.19 -36.79
CA ALA A 383 -19.26 4.48 -38.07
C ALA A 383 -20.41 4.95 -38.98
N ARG A 384 -21.64 5.06 -38.45
CA ARG A 384 -22.79 5.57 -39.21
C ARG A 384 -22.58 7.01 -39.67
N LYS A 385 -22.06 7.88 -38.80
CA LYS A 385 -21.78 9.29 -39.15
C LYS A 385 -20.65 9.41 -40.17
N GLY A 386 -19.61 8.56 -40.08
CA GLY A 386 -18.55 8.48 -41.07
C GLY A 386 -19.07 8.06 -42.45
N ALA A 387 -19.91 7.03 -42.51
CA ALA A 387 -20.54 6.59 -43.75
C ALA A 387 -21.45 7.68 -44.36
N GLN A 388 -22.29 8.33 -43.54
CA GLN A 388 -23.13 9.47 -43.99
C GLN A 388 -22.28 10.61 -44.56
N LEU A 389 -21.17 10.96 -43.91
CA LEU A 389 -20.27 12.01 -44.39
C LEU A 389 -19.66 11.63 -45.74
N GLN A 390 -19.21 10.38 -45.89
CA GLN A 390 -18.63 9.89 -47.13
C GLN A 390 -19.64 9.89 -48.28
N GLU A 391 -20.88 9.48 -48.03
CA GLU A 391 -21.97 9.52 -49.02
C GLU A 391 -22.28 10.96 -49.47
N ILE A 392 -22.35 11.91 -48.53
CA ILE A 392 -22.57 13.33 -48.84
C ILE A 392 -21.42 13.89 -49.69
N LEU A 393 -20.17 13.56 -49.34
CA LEU A 393 -19.00 14.01 -50.11
C LEU A 393 -19.01 13.47 -51.54
N LEU A 394 -19.42 12.23 -51.75
CA LEU A 394 -19.59 11.63 -53.08
C LEU A 394 -20.73 12.29 -53.86
N ALA A 395 -21.89 12.51 -53.23
CA ALA A 395 -23.06 13.10 -53.88
C ALA A 395 -22.84 14.59 -54.26
N ALA A 396 -22.05 15.32 -53.47
CA ALA A 396 -21.79 16.73 -53.69
C ALA A 396 -20.80 17.03 -54.83
N ASN A 397 -20.11 16.01 -55.40
CA ASN A 397 -19.09 16.16 -56.45
C ASN A 397 -18.06 17.28 -56.16
N LEU A 398 -17.69 17.44 -54.89
CA LEU A 398 -16.73 18.45 -54.47
C LEU A 398 -15.31 18.05 -54.92
N ASP A 399 -14.47 19.04 -55.25
CA ASP A 399 -13.04 18.80 -55.49
C ASP A 399 -12.42 18.11 -54.25
N PRO A 400 -11.90 16.87 -54.39
CA PRO A 400 -11.35 16.10 -53.29
C PRO A 400 -10.26 16.83 -52.52
N VAL A 401 -9.48 17.69 -53.20
CA VAL A 401 -8.38 18.44 -52.60
C VAL A 401 -8.93 19.56 -51.70
N GLN A 402 -9.93 20.31 -52.17
CA GLN A 402 -10.54 21.38 -51.36
C GLN A 402 -11.36 20.82 -50.20
N ALA A 403 -12.09 19.72 -50.41
CA ALA A 403 -12.87 19.07 -49.34
C ALA A 403 -11.96 18.56 -48.20
N ARG A 404 -10.82 17.93 -48.54
CA ARG A 404 -9.81 17.52 -47.55
C ARG A 404 -9.23 18.72 -46.80
N ARG A 405 -8.86 19.79 -47.51
CA ARG A 405 -8.33 21.01 -46.91
C ARG A 405 -9.30 21.67 -45.92
N VAL A 406 -10.59 21.72 -46.26
CA VAL A 406 -11.64 22.23 -45.36
C VAL A 406 -11.81 21.31 -44.15
N THR A 407 -11.77 19.99 -44.36
CA THR A 407 -11.89 19.01 -43.26
C THR A 407 -10.70 19.10 -42.29
N GLU A 408 -9.48 19.21 -42.81
CA GLU A 408 -8.25 19.39 -42.02
C GLU A 408 -8.27 20.69 -41.23
N THR A 409 -8.63 21.82 -41.87
CA THR A 409 -8.71 23.12 -41.19
C THR A 409 -9.81 23.15 -40.12
N LEU A 410 -10.93 22.47 -40.33
CA LEU A 410 -11.96 22.28 -39.31
C LEU A 410 -11.45 21.39 -38.16
N GLY A 411 -10.71 20.32 -38.47
CA GLY A 411 -10.06 19.46 -37.50
C GLY A 411 -9.09 20.23 -36.60
N THR A 412 -8.18 21.00 -37.18
CA THR A 412 -7.23 21.81 -36.40
C THR A 412 -7.92 22.85 -35.52
N LEU A 413 -9.03 23.44 -36.00
CA LEU A 413 -9.83 24.38 -35.22
C LEU A 413 -10.55 23.69 -34.05
N LEU A 414 -11.12 22.51 -34.28
CA LEU A 414 -11.73 21.70 -33.22
C LEU A 414 -10.71 21.28 -32.17
N ASP A 415 -9.51 20.85 -32.58
CA ASP A 415 -8.42 20.50 -31.66
C ASP A 415 -7.96 21.70 -30.84
N SER A 416 -7.84 22.88 -31.46
CA SER A 416 -7.54 24.12 -30.77
C SER A 416 -8.61 24.46 -29.72
N LYS A 417 -9.90 24.36 -30.08
CA LYS A 417 -11.00 24.59 -29.13
C LYS A 417 -11.03 23.56 -28.01
N ASN A 418 -10.86 22.28 -28.32
CA ASN A 418 -10.80 21.19 -27.34
C ASN A 418 -9.65 21.38 -26.35
N THR A 419 -8.48 21.78 -26.85
CA THR A 419 -7.33 22.13 -26.01
C THR A 419 -7.68 23.30 -25.09
N LYS A 420 -8.29 24.37 -25.63
CA LYS A 420 -8.72 25.52 -24.83
C LYS A 420 -9.73 25.13 -23.75
N ILE A 421 -10.69 24.26 -24.06
CA ILE A 421 -11.65 23.72 -23.08
C ILE A 421 -10.91 23.01 -21.94
N ARG A 422 -9.98 22.10 -22.27
CA ARG A 422 -9.19 21.39 -21.25
C ARG A 422 -8.36 22.35 -20.39
N THR A 423 -7.72 23.35 -20.98
CA THR A 423 -6.96 24.38 -20.25
C THR A 423 -7.86 25.18 -19.31
N LEU A 424 -9.06 25.58 -19.77
CA LEU A 424 -10.01 26.32 -18.94
C LEU A 424 -10.56 25.45 -17.81
N GLN A 425 -10.89 24.19 -18.06
CA GLN A 425 -11.29 23.23 -17.02
C GLN A 425 -10.21 23.07 -15.95
N TYR A 426 -8.96 22.91 -16.37
CA TYR A 426 -7.81 22.87 -15.46
C TYR A 426 -7.66 24.16 -14.66
N SER A 427 -7.80 25.32 -15.31
CA SER A 427 -7.75 26.62 -14.63
C SER A 427 -8.84 26.76 -13.57
N VAL A 428 -10.08 26.38 -13.90
CA VAL A 428 -11.20 26.39 -12.94
C VAL A 428 -10.93 25.45 -11.76
N ALA A 429 -10.41 24.25 -12.02
CA ALA A 429 -10.04 23.30 -10.97
C ALA A 429 -8.93 23.86 -10.05
N LYS A 430 -7.91 24.49 -10.64
CA LYS A 430 -6.81 25.13 -9.90
C LYS A 430 -7.31 26.27 -9.02
N GLU A 431 -8.13 27.17 -9.55
CA GLU A 431 -8.72 28.28 -8.80
C GLU A 431 -9.68 27.78 -7.71
N SER A 432 -10.48 26.74 -7.99
CA SER A 432 -11.36 26.12 -7.00
C SER A 432 -10.58 25.54 -5.82
N LYS A 433 -9.43 24.89 -6.11
CA LYS A 433 -8.53 24.40 -5.07
C LYS A 433 -7.91 25.55 -4.27
N ALA A 434 -7.38 26.56 -4.94
CA ALA A 434 -6.80 27.73 -4.27
C ALA A 434 -7.82 28.42 -3.35
N TYR A 435 -9.08 28.54 -3.80
CA TYR A 435 -10.18 29.02 -2.98
C TYR A 435 -10.43 28.15 -1.75
N ASN A 436 -10.54 26.83 -1.91
CA ASN A 436 -10.77 25.89 -0.80
C ASN A 436 -9.61 25.88 0.22
N ASP A 437 -8.36 25.88 -0.26
CA ASP A 437 -7.16 25.93 0.58
C ASP A 437 -7.09 27.25 1.37
N SER A 438 -7.43 28.37 0.71
CA SER A 438 -7.53 29.68 1.37
C SER A 438 -8.63 29.70 2.42
N LEU A 439 -9.82 29.19 2.09
CA LEU A 439 -10.94 29.09 3.02
C LEU A 439 -10.58 28.27 4.25
N ARG A 440 -9.88 27.14 4.07
CA ARG A 440 -9.38 26.30 5.16
C ARG A 440 -8.38 27.04 6.04
N THR A 441 -7.42 27.72 5.42
CA THR A 441 -6.38 28.49 6.13
C THR A 441 -7.00 29.62 6.95
N PHE A 442 -7.95 30.37 6.38
CA PHE A 442 -8.65 31.43 7.10
C PHE A 442 -9.53 30.90 8.23
N SER A 443 -10.27 29.81 7.99
CA SER A 443 -11.09 29.18 9.02
C SER A 443 -10.25 28.71 10.21
N GLN A 444 -9.09 28.09 9.94
CA GLN A 444 -8.13 27.71 10.98
C GLN A 444 -7.59 28.93 11.73
N LYS A 445 -7.27 30.03 11.04
CA LYS A 445 -6.81 31.26 11.69
C LYS A 445 -7.87 31.92 12.57
N LEU A 446 -9.12 31.98 12.12
CA LEU A 446 -10.23 32.52 12.92
C LEU A 446 -10.47 31.66 14.17
N THR A 447 -10.37 30.34 14.02
CA THR A 447 -10.45 29.40 15.16
C THR A 447 -9.30 29.63 16.15
N GLN A 448 -8.07 29.87 15.68
CA GLN A 448 -6.92 30.24 16.54
C GLN A 448 -7.13 31.55 17.31
N PHE A 449 -7.88 32.50 16.76
CA PHE A 449 -8.26 33.74 17.45
C PHE A 449 -9.46 33.59 18.39
N GLY A 450 -9.97 32.37 18.58
CA GLY A 450 -11.03 32.07 19.53
C GLY A 450 -12.45 32.24 18.97
N ILE A 451 -12.60 32.39 17.64
CA ILE A 451 -13.92 32.43 17.00
C ILE A 451 -14.41 30.99 16.79
N PRO A 452 -15.58 30.60 17.34
CA PRO A 452 -16.11 29.25 17.18
C PRO A 452 -16.39 28.88 15.72
N GLU A 453 -16.17 27.61 15.36
CA GLU A 453 -16.44 27.10 14.00
C GLU A 453 -17.89 27.36 13.53
N GLU A 454 -18.86 27.33 14.45
CA GLU A 454 -20.26 27.60 14.13
C GLU A 454 -20.46 29.05 13.65
N GLU A 455 -19.80 30.04 14.27
CA GLU A 455 -19.85 31.44 13.81
C GLU A 455 -19.18 31.61 12.43
N ILE A 456 -18.09 30.88 12.18
CA ILE A 456 -17.41 30.86 10.89
C ILE A 456 -18.32 30.27 9.80
N ARG A 457 -19.09 29.23 10.12
CA ARG A 457 -20.07 28.62 9.19
C ARG A 457 -21.23 29.56 8.86
N VAL A 458 -21.67 30.40 9.80
CA VAL A 458 -22.73 31.41 9.55
C VAL A 458 -22.31 32.47 8.54
N LEU A 459 -21.01 32.72 8.34
CA LEU A 459 -20.50 33.65 7.32
C LEU A 459 -20.83 33.21 5.88
N GLY A 460 -21.28 31.97 5.67
CA GLY A 460 -21.85 31.51 4.40
C GLY A 460 -20.84 31.09 3.33
N PHE A 461 -19.55 31.04 3.65
CA PHE A 461 -18.53 30.52 2.74
C PHE A 461 -18.62 28.99 2.66
N LYS A 462 -18.80 28.46 1.45
CA LYS A 462 -18.88 27.02 1.20
C LYS A 462 -17.74 26.58 0.28
N PRO A 463 -17.07 25.46 0.58
CA PRO A 463 -16.06 24.92 -0.33
C PRO A 463 -16.70 24.57 -1.68
N LEU A 464 -15.94 24.79 -2.74
CA LEU A 464 -16.32 24.41 -4.10
C LEU A 464 -16.08 22.90 -4.28
N ALA A 465 -17.07 22.20 -4.84
CA ALA A 465 -16.97 20.76 -5.11
C ALA A 465 -15.89 20.47 -6.15
N SER A 466 -14.93 19.60 -5.82
CA SER A 466 -13.90 19.14 -6.76
C SER A 466 -14.30 17.79 -7.35
N ASN A 467 -14.31 17.70 -8.68
CA ASN A 467 -14.68 16.47 -9.37
C ASN A 467 -13.43 15.60 -9.60
N ALA A 468 -13.19 14.64 -8.69
CA ALA A 468 -11.97 13.83 -8.66
C ALA A 468 -11.75 12.94 -9.91
N ASN A 469 -12.80 12.70 -10.70
CA ASN A 469 -12.71 11.88 -11.92
C ASN A 469 -12.13 12.65 -13.13
N VAL A 470 -12.09 13.99 -13.09
CA VAL A 470 -11.69 14.84 -14.22
C VAL A 470 -10.44 15.66 -13.90
N ASN A 471 -10.23 15.96 -12.62
CA ASN A 471 -9.11 16.79 -12.18
C ASN A 471 -7.87 15.94 -11.87
N PRO A 472 -6.65 16.42 -12.18
CA PRO A 472 -5.42 15.78 -11.73
C PRO A 472 -5.42 15.57 -10.22
N ALA A 473 -4.87 14.46 -9.74
CA ALA A 473 -4.89 14.08 -8.32
C ALA A 473 -4.37 15.20 -7.38
N GLY A 474 -3.39 15.99 -7.83
CA GLY A 474 -2.87 17.13 -7.07
C GLY A 474 -3.81 18.33 -6.93
N LEU A 475 -4.94 18.35 -7.66
CA LEU A 475 -5.97 19.40 -7.64
C LEU A 475 -7.26 18.99 -6.92
N VAL A 476 -7.30 17.77 -6.38
CA VAL A 476 -8.42 17.32 -5.55
C VAL A 476 -8.15 17.78 -4.12
N ALA A 477 -8.97 18.69 -3.61
CA ALA A 477 -8.99 18.99 -2.19
C ALA A 477 -9.59 17.77 -1.46
N MET A 478 -8.88 17.21 -0.48
CA MET A 478 -9.49 16.24 0.42
C MET A 478 -10.53 16.98 1.26
N GLU A 479 -11.77 16.50 1.20
CA GLU A 479 -12.89 17.00 2.03
C GLU A 479 -12.56 16.97 3.52
#